data_AF-A0A3D4F7V3-F1
#
_entry.id   AF-A0A3D4F7V3-F1
#
_cell.length_a   1.000
_cell.length_b   1.000
_cell.length_c   1.000
_cell.angle_alpha   90.00
_cell.angle_beta   90.00
_cell.angle_gamma   90.00
#
_symmetry.space_group_name_H-M   'P 1'
#
loop_
_entity.id
_entity.type
_entity.pdbx_description
1 polymer ?
#
loop_
_entity_poly.entity_id
_entity_poly.type
_entity_poly.pdbx_seq_one_letter_code
_entity_poly.pdbx_strand_id
1 'polypeptide(L)'
;MHAFLILSIAFLSACGGDGDDGRIRNSQNVDGAADHLSEAFAGSDSALQKHAKAASEAMRKKKYRDALISLQEIKLSGKVKDVNEGIAVRDSLINLEQELIYAMEDGDPNAAKAYQLLKRVNQN
;
A
#
# COMPACT_ATOMS: atom_id res chain seq x y z
N MET A 1 -23.39 30.67 -44.78
CA MET A 1 -23.90 30.63 -43.38
C MET A 1 -23.38 29.37 -42.69
N HIS A 2 -22.17 29.38 -42.14
CA HIS A 2 -21.68 28.30 -41.26
C HIS A 2 -21.14 28.98 -40.00
N ALA A 3 -21.97 29.03 -38.96
CA ALA A 3 -21.57 29.50 -37.64
C ALA A 3 -20.96 28.32 -36.88
N PHE A 4 -19.64 28.28 -36.79
CA PHE A 4 -18.91 27.42 -35.85
C PHE A 4 -18.90 28.13 -34.50
N LEU A 5 -19.81 27.73 -33.61
CA LEU A 5 -19.84 28.20 -32.23
C LEU A 5 -18.98 27.25 -31.39
N ILE A 6 -17.75 27.70 -31.11
CA ILE A 6 -16.76 26.97 -30.32
C ILE A 6 -17.25 26.89 -28.87
N LEU A 7 -17.62 25.68 -28.46
CA LEU A 7 -17.96 25.31 -27.10
C LEU A 7 -16.66 25.21 -26.28
N SER A 8 -16.31 26.29 -25.59
CA SER A 8 -15.17 26.33 -24.67
C SER A 8 -15.45 25.44 -23.45
N ILE A 9 -14.98 24.20 -23.48
CA ILE A 9 -14.92 23.31 -22.32
C ILE A 9 -13.80 23.83 -21.42
N ALA A 10 -14.18 24.44 -20.31
CA ALA A 10 -13.28 24.76 -19.21
C ALA A 10 -12.83 23.44 -18.55
N PHE A 11 -11.67 22.94 -18.99
CA PHE A 11 -10.87 21.99 -18.22
C PHE A 11 -10.36 22.72 -16.97
N LEU A 12 -11.10 22.61 -15.87
CA LEU A 12 -10.53 22.80 -14.55
C LEU A 12 -9.62 21.60 -14.29
N SER A 13 -8.35 21.76 -14.65
CA SER A 13 -7.27 20.92 -14.15
C SER A 13 -7.34 20.92 -12.63
N ALA A 14 -7.72 19.77 -12.08
CA ALA A 14 -7.52 19.43 -10.68
C ALA A 14 -6.02 19.50 -10.41
N CYS A 15 -5.59 20.64 -9.86
CA CYS A 15 -4.24 20.88 -9.41
C CYS A 15 -4.01 19.97 -8.19
N GLY A 16 -3.09 19.01 -8.35
CA GLY A 16 -2.63 18.14 -7.28
C GLY A 16 -1.98 18.97 -6.19
N GLY A 17 -2.67 19.09 -5.07
CA GLY A 17 -2.10 19.57 -3.82
C GLY A 17 -1.66 18.38 -2.99
N ASP A 18 -0.36 18.07 -3.03
CA ASP A 18 0.31 17.27 -2.01
C ASP A 18 0.42 18.16 -0.76
N GLY A 19 -0.69 18.27 -0.04
CA GLY A 19 -0.76 18.83 1.29
C GLY A 19 -0.62 17.69 2.27
N ASP A 20 0.59 17.52 2.83
CA ASP A 20 0.82 16.72 4.02
C ASP A 20 0.12 17.39 5.23
N ASP A 21 -1.20 17.27 5.27
CA ASP A 21 -2.08 17.87 6.27
C ASP A 21 -2.14 17.01 7.55
N GLY A 22 -1.07 16.30 7.94
CA GLY A 22 -1.09 15.42 9.12
C GLY A 22 -2.25 14.39 9.14
N ARG A 23 -2.92 14.20 8.00
CA ARG A 23 -4.03 13.28 7.80
C ARG A 23 -3.39 11.92 7.58
N ILE A 24 -3.87 10.91 8.30
CA ILE A 24 -3.49 9.52 8.08
C ILE A 24 -3.63 9.22 6.58
N ARG A 25 -2.50 9.13 5.85
CA ARG A 25 -2.47 8.70 4.44
C ARG A 25 -2.97 7.26 4.43
N ASN A 26 -4.19 7.07 3.91
CA ASN A 26 -4.72 5.75 3.61
C ASN A 26 -4.64 5.58 2.10
N SER A 27 -3.89 4.57 1.67
CA SER A 27 -3.69 4.31 0.25
C SER A 27 -4.99 3.82 -0.38
N GLN A 28 -5.16 4.12 -1.68
CA GLN A 28 -6.34 3.72 -2.44
C GLN A 28 -6.23 2.30 -3.02
N ASN A 29 -5.01 1.76 -3.10
CA ASN A 29 -4.71 0.45 -3.63
C ASN A 29 -3.36 -0.08 -3.10
N VAL A 30 -3.03 -1.32 -3.47
CA VAL A 30 -1.81 -2.01 -3.03
C VAL A 30 -0.52 -1.34 -3.51
N ASP A 31 -0.51 -0.71 -4.68
CA ASP A 31 0.68 -0.01 -5.19
C ASP A 31 0.95 1.28 -4.42
N GLY A 32 -0.09 2.06 -4.15
CA GLY A 32 0.01 3.25 -3.30
C GLY A 32 0.45 2.90 -1.87
N ALA A 33 -0.03 1.76 -1.34
CA ALA A 33 0.41 1.27 -0.04
C ALA A 33 1.89 0.84 -0.05
N ALA A 34 2.37 0.28 -1.16
CA ALA A 34 3.78 -0.04 -1.34
C ALA A 34 4.67 1.21 -1.45
N ASP A 35 4.19 2.29 -2.07
CA ASP A 35 4.87 3.58 -2.09
C ASP A 35 4.96 4.16 -0.69
N HIS A 36 3.81 4.27 0.00
CA HIS A 36 3.71 4.77 1.37
C HIS A 36 4.59 3.99 2.36
N LEU A 37 4.62 2.66 2.27
CA LEU A 37 5.46 1.81 3.12
C LEU A 37 6.95 2.06 2.89
N SER A 38 7.37 2.20 1.64
CA SER A 38 8.77 2.47 1.33
C SER A 38 9.20 3.87 1.79
N GLU A 39 8.33 4.86 1.68
CA GLU A 39 8.57 6.24 2.10
C GLU A 39 8.66 6.34 3.63
N ALA A 40 7.69 5.75 4.35
CA ALA A 40 7.64 5.79 5.81
C ALA A 40 8.89 5.18 6.46
N PHE A 41 9.49 4.16 5.83
CA PHE A 41 10.68 3.49 6.35
C PHE A 41 12.01 3.98 5.74
N ALA A 42 12.00 5.05 4.94
CA ALA A 42 13.20 5.50 4.23
C ALA A 42 14.33 5.92 5.18
N GLY A 43 14.01 6.45 6.36
CA GLY A 43 14.97 6.88 7.39
C GLY A 43 15.17 5.91 8.56
N SER A 44 14.52 4.74 8.55
CA SER A 44 14.54 3.79 9.67
C SER A 44 15.85 3.01 9.77
N ASP A 45 16.00 2.27 10.87
CA ASP A 45 17.07 1.27 11.02
C ASP A 45 17.19 0.36 9.79
N SER A 46 18.43 0.03 9.41
CA SER A 46 18.74 -0.70 8.16
C SER A 46 17.95 -2.01 7.98
N ALA A 47 17.66 -2.72 9.07
CA ALA A 47 16.85 -3.93 9.04
C ALA A 47 15.38 -3.63 8.71
N LEU A 48 14.77 -2.64 9.36
CA LEU A 48 13.39 -2.24 9.11
C LEU A 48 13.22 -1.72 7.68
N GLN A 49 14.14 -0.86 7.24
CA GLN A 49 14.16 -0.34 5.88
C GLN A 49 14.25 -1.48 4.85
N LYS A 50 15.08 -2.51 5.11
CA LYS A 50 15.19 -3.69 4.23
C LYS A 50 13.88 -4.46 4.13
N HIS A 51 13.22 -4.73 5.26
CA HIS A 51 11.94 -5.44 5.26
C HIS A 51 10.83 -4.62 4.59
N ALA A 52 10.78 -3.31 4.82
CA ALA A 52 9.79 -2.43 4.19
C ALA A 52 9.97 -2.37 2.67
N LYS A 53 11.22 -2.27 2.17
CA LYS A 53 11.52 -2.36 0.74
C LYS A 53 11.13 -3.71 0.15
N ALA A 54 11.46 -4.81 0.83
CA ALA A 54 11.10 -6.16 0.39
C ALA A 54 9.58 -6.35 0.32
N ALA A 55 8.84 -5.88 1.32
CA ALA A 55 7.38 -5.89 1.33
C ALA A 55 6.81 -5.09 0.16
N SER A 56 7.28 -3.84 -0.01
CA SER A 56 6.81 -2.93 -1.05
C SER A 56 7.07 -3.48 -2.47
N GLU A 57 8.24 -4.07 -2.71
CA GLU A 57 8.52 -4.71 -3.99
C GLU A 57 7.67 -5.96 -4.23
N ALA A 58 7.44 -6.76 -3.19
CA ALA A 58 6.60 -7.94 -3.30
C ALA A 58 5.14 -7.59 -3.57
N MET A 59 4.63 -6.51 -2.96
CA MET A 59 3.31 -5.94 -3.23
C MET A 59 3.14 -5.59 -4.72
N ARG A 60 4.04 -4.77 -5.28
CA ARG A 60 4.01 -4.39 -6.71
C ARG A 60 4.11 -5.58 -7.66
N LYS A 61 4.83 -6.63 -7.25
CA LYS A 61 5.03 -7.87 -8.03
C LYS A 61 3.93 -8.91 -7.81
N LYS A 62 2.86 -8.58 -7.06
CA LYS A 62 1.78 -9.51 -6.66
C LYS A 62 2.28 -10.77 -5.95
N LYS A 63 3.44 -10.69 -5.29
CA LYS A 63 4.03 -11.76 -4.47
C LYS A 63 3.50 -11.65 -3.03
N TYR A 64 2.19 -11.80 -2.86
CA TYR A 64 1.50 -11.47 -1.61
C TYR A 64 2.05 -12.21 -0.38
N ARG A 65 2.44 -13.48 -0.52
CA ARG A 65 3.04 -14.24 0.57
C ARG A 65 4.35 -13.61 1.06
N ASP A 66 5.21 -13.19 0.14
CA ASP A 66 6.51 -12.60 0.47
C ASP A 66 6.34 -11.19 1.08
N ALA A 67 5.35 -10.45 0.62
CA ALA A 67 4.95 -9.18 1.22
C ALA A 67 4.53 -9.37 2.68
N LEU A 68 3.64 -10.33 2.95
CA LEU A 68 3.14 -10.62 4.29
C LEU A 68 4.23 -11.10 5.26
N ILE A 69 5.16 -11.93 4.79
CA ILE A 69 6.32 -12.35 5.60
C ILE A 69 7.17 -11.14 5.97
N SER A 70 7.47 -10.28 5.00
CA SER A 70 8.30 -9.10 5.25
C SER A 70 7.62 -8.11 6.21
N LEU A 71 6.30 -7.92 6.10
CA LEU A 71 5.51 -7.13 7.05
C LEU A 71 5.49 -7.77 8.44
N GLN A 72 5.44 -9.10 8.52
CA GLN A 72 5.51 -9.82 9.80
C GLN A 72 6.85 -9.61 10.50
N GLU A 73 7.97 -9.63 9.77
CA GLU A 73 9.30 -9.33 10.33
C GLU A 73 9.35 -7.91 10.92
N ILE A 74 8.74 -6.93 10.25
CA ILE A 74 8.62 -5.55 10.79
C ILE A 74 7.84 -5.58 12.11
N LYS A 75 6.67 -6.22 12.16
CA LYS A 75 5.83 -6.28 13.37
C LYS A 75 6.53 -7.00 14.53
N LEU A 76 7.13 -8.15 14.26
CA LEU A 76 7.81 -8.97 15.27
C LEU A 76 9.11 -8.36 15.78
N SER A 77 9.71 -7.42 15.04
CA SER A 77 10.94 -6.76 15.47
C SER A 77 10.80 -6.01 16.79
N GLY A 78 9.60 -5.49 17.11
CA GLY A 78 9.38 -4.57 18.23
C GLY A 78 10.15 -3.24 18.12
N LYS A 79 10.67 -2.91 16.93
CA LYS A 79 11.55 -1.75 16.70
C LYS A 79 10.86 -0.58 16.00
N VAL A 80 9.63 -0.75 15.53
CA VAL A 80 8.82 0.33 14.97
C VAL A 80 8.52 1.33 16.09
N LYS A 81 9.03 2.55 15.97
CA LYS A 81 8.90 3.60 17.00
C LYS A 81 8.12 4.80 16.48
N ASP A 82 8.11 5.01 15.17
CA ASP A 82 7.41 6.11 14.55
C ASP A 82 5.94 5.73 14.28
N VAL A 83 5.03 6.68 14.53
CA VAL A 83 3.60 6.48 14.28
C VAL A 83 3.32 6.29 12.79
N ASN A 84 4.03 7.00 11.92
CA ASN A 84 3.87 6.92 10.47
C ASN A 84 4.32 5.54 9.94
N GLU A 85 5.41 4.98 10.47
CA GLU A 85 5.82 3.59 10.18
C GLU A 85 4.71 2.59 10.55
N GLY A 86 4.12 2.74 11.74
CA GLY A 86 3.02 1.88 12.19
C GLY A 86 1.75 2.04 11.35
N ILE A 87 1.43 3.26 10.92
CA ILE A 87 0.32 3.54 9.99
C ILE A 87 0.58 2.86 8.65
N ALA A 88 1.77 3.01 8.07
CA ALA A 88 2.11 2.47 6.77
C ALA A 88 2.05 0.93 6.74
N VAL A 89 2.47 0.26 7.82
CA VAL A 89 2.30 -1.20 7.97
C VAL A 89 0.82 -1.58 7.98
N ARG A 90 -0.03 -0.85 8.73
CA ARG A 90 -1.47 -1.13 8.79
C ARG A 90 -2.16 -0.89 7.44
N ASP A 91 -1.85 0.23 6.80
CA ASP A 91 -2.35 0.60 5.47
C ASP A 91 -1.98 -0.46 4.43
N SER A 92 -0.75 -0.98 4.49
CA SER A 92 -0.29 -2.09 3.64
C SER A 92 -1.10 -3.37 3.85
N LEU A 93 -1.40 -3.73 5.10
CA LEU A 93 -2.19 -4.93 5.40
C LEU A 93 -3.64 -4.82 4.90
N ILE A 94 -4.26 -3.65 5.04
CA ILE A 94 -5.63 -3.40 4.55
C ILE A 94 -5.68 -3.52 3.03
N ASN A 95 -4.76 -2.87 2.33
CA ASN A 95 -4.74 -2.89 0.87
C ASN A 95 -4.35 -4.27 0.31
N LEU A 96 -3.47 -5.01 0.99
CA LEU A 96 -3.21 -6.42 0.66
C LEU A 96 -4.44 -7.30 0.87
N GLU A 97 -5.23 -7.05 1.90
CA GLU A 97 -6.46 -7.82 2.14
C GLU A 97 -7.44 -7.67 0.98
N GLN A 98 -7.66 -6.42 0.55
CA GLN A 98 -8.54 -6.12 -0.58
C GLN A 98 -8.02 -6.73 -1.89
N GLU A 99 -6.73 -6.59 -2.19
CA GLU A 99 -6.13 -7.18 -3.40
C GLU A 99 -6.23 -8.72 -3.38
N LEU A 100 -6.06 -9.34 -2.21
CA LEU A 100 -6.22 -10.79 -2.07
C LEU A 100 -7.66 -11.26 -2.28
N ILE A 101 -8.64 -10.47 -1.85
CA ILE A 101 -10.06 -10.75 -2.14
C ILE A 101 -10.30 -10.74 -3.65
N TYR A 102 -9.85 -9.70 -4.36
CA TYR A 102 -9.97 -9.64 -5.82
C TYR A 102 -9.26 -10.79 -6.52
N ALA A 103 -8.03 -11.12 -6.11
CA ALA A 103 -7.30 -12.24 -6.68
C ALA A 103 -8.01 -13.59 -6.44
N MET A 104 -8.68 -13.77 -5.29
CA MET A 104 -9.50 -14.96 -5.04
C MET A 104 -10.76 -15.01 -5.92
N GLU A 105 -11.41 -13.87 -6.14
CA GLU A 105 -12.58 -13.75 -7.04
C GLU A 105 -12.20 -14.07 -8.50
N ASP A 106 -11.00 -13.68 -8.92
CA ASP A 106 -10.39 -14.03 -10.21
C ASP A 106 -9.89 -15.48 -10.29
N GLY A 107 -9.99 -16.24 -9.20
CA GLY A 107 -9.65 -17.66 -9.16
C GLY A 107 -8.18 -17.98 -8.89
N ASP A 108 -7.38 -17.05 -8.35
CA ASP A 108 -5.99 -17.32 -7.93
C ASP A 108 -5.96 -18.25 -6.70
N PRO A 109 -5.54 -19.52 -6.84
CA PRO A 109 -5.50 -20.46 -5.72
C PRO A 109 -4.44 -20.10 -4.66
N ASN A 110 -3.47 -19.26 -5.00
CA ASN A 110 -2.44 -18.81 -4.06
C ASN A 110 -2.93 -17.65 -3.20
N ALA A 111 -3.90 -16.86 -3.68
CA ALA A 111 -4.49 -15.76 -2.92
C ALA A 111 -5.18 -16.27 -1.65
N ALA A 112 -5.91 -17.39 -1.71
CA ALA A 112 -6.55 -17.99 -0.54
C ALA A 112 -5.52 -18.37 0.55
N LYS A 113 -4.37 -18.93 0.16
CA LYS A 113 -3.30 -19.28 1.11
C LYS A 113 -2.68 -18.04 1.74
N ALA A 114 -2.43 -17.00 0.93
CA ALA A 114 -1.91 -15.73 1.41
C ALA A 114 -2.91 -15.00 2.33
N TYR A 115 -4.21 -15.06 2.04
CA TYR A 115 -5.26 -14.49 2.88
C TYR A 115 -5.31 -15.13 4.28
N GLN A 116 -5.10 -16.45 4.37
CA GLN A 116 -4.97 -17.12 5.67
C GLN A 116 -3.70 -16.70 6.43
N LEU A 117 -2.60 -16.43 5.71
CA LEU A 117 -1.41 -15.87 6.32
C LEU A 117 -1.66 -14.45 6.83
N LEU A 118 -2.32 -13.60 6.03
CA LEU A 118 -2.67 -12.23 6.40
C LEU A 118 -3.43 -12.19 7.73
N LYS A 119 -4.45 -13.05 7.89
CA LYS A 119 -5.22 -13.12 9.15
C LYS A 119 -4.33 -13.41 10.36
N ARG A 120 -3.33 -14.28 10.23
CA ARG A 120 -2.36 -14.53 11.31
C ARG A 120 -1.44 -13.33 11.56
N VAL A 121 -0.96 -12.69 10.49
CA VAL A 121 -0.12 -11.50 10.62
C VAL A 121 -0.88 -10.37 11.30
N ASN A 122 -2.18 -10.20 11.03
CA ASN A 122 -2.98 -9.11 11.59
C ASN A 122 -3.40 -9.34 13.06
N GLN A 123 -3.39 -10.58 13.54
CA GLN A 123 -3.73 -10.95 14.92
C GLN A 123 -2.57 -10.78 15.92
N ASN A 124 -1.33 -10.79 15.42
CA ASN A 124 -0.11 -10.58 16.21
C ASN A 124 0.20 -9.10 16.40
#